data_AF-A0A7Y4W4Y0-F1
#
_entry.id   AF-A0A7Y4W4Y0-F1
#
_cell.length_a   1.000
_cell.length_b   1.000
_cell.length_c   1.000
_cell.angle_alpha   90.00
_cell.angle_beta   90.00
_cell.angle_gamma   90.00
#
_symmetry.space_group_name_H-M   'P 1'
#
loop_
_entity.id
_entity.type
_entity.pdbx_description
1 polymer ?
#
loop_
_entity_poly.entity_id
_entity_poly.type
_entity_poly.pdbx_seq_one_letter_code
_entity_poly.pdbx_strand_id
1 'polypeptide(L)'
;MDSAQQLAQFNPDPALAAYVDKLLAQVKQDAELIQQNTVLRQQNTAQILTLTKQIQHAELKNQALVLELAYYRRIRFANKSEQLSPDQRALFDECWAADITAIEAQIGQLDTPNTEDATTAIPKPARPRAGRQPLPDHLPRIIHRHEPASCQCGACGRDLIKHGLHARHFLAGWQGHLMVDDYAGYKALFTQGITELACFAHARRKFFDLHAANQSPIAAAALQRIAALYAIEQAADKLDAAGRLQLRQTQAKPLLDELHDWLIQTRIKVADGSGTARALDYSIKRWPALIRYADSGILPIDNNPVENAIRPIAIGKKNWLFAGSERAGKRAAAIQSLLATAKLNGLEPYAWLKDTLEKLPTWPNSQIDELLPFRNELP
;
A
#
# COMPACT_ATOMS: atom_id res chain seq x y z
N MET A 1 -50.91 6.33 55.63
CA MET A 1 -51.37 5.86 56.96
C MET A 1 -50.18 5.99 57.88
N ASP A 2 -50.38 6.70 58.98
CA ASP A 2 -49.33 7.28 59.83
C ASP A 2 -48.56 6.19 60.59
N SER A 3 -47.35 5.88 60.13
CA SER A 3 -46.43 4.93 60.75
C SER A 3 -46.07 5.29 62.21
N ALA A 4 -46.27 6.56 62.62
CA ALA A 4 -46.10 6.97 64.02
C ALA A 4 -47.22 6.41 64.94
N GLN A 5 -48.44 6.21 64.43
CA GLN A 5 -49.55 5.62 65.21
C GLN A 5 -49.38 4.12 65.46
N GLN A 6 -48.71 3.39 64.57
CA GLN A 6 -48.44 1.96 64.75
C GLN A 6 -47.27 1.68 65.71
N LEU A 7 -46.29 2.57 65.80
CA LEU A 7 -45.14 2.45 66.72
C LEU A 7 -45.51 2.77 68.18
N ALA A 8 -46.52 3.61 68.41
CA ALA A 8 -46.99 3.99 69.74
C ALA A 8 -47.60 2.82 70.55
N GLN A 9 -48.04 1.74 69.88
CA GLN A 9 -48.62 0.55 70.54
C GLN A 9 -47.59 -0.37 71.21
N PHE A 10 -46.28 -0.15 71.00
CA PHE A 10 -45.23 -1.06 71.48
C PHE A 10 -44.34 -0.51 72.61
N ASN A 11 -44.64 0.68 73.15
CA ASN A 11 -43.83 1.38 74.17
C ASN A 11 -42.30 1.30 73.91
N PRO A 12 -41.81 1.71 72.72
CA PRO A 12 -40.39 1.62 72.39
C PRO A 12 -39.56 2.57 73.25
N ASP A 13 -38.30 2.20 73.52
CA ASP A 13 -37.31 3.07 74.17
C ASP A 13 -37.30 4.46 73.47
N PRO A 14 -37.52 5.57 74.20
CA PRO A 14 -37.55 6.92 73.63
C PRO A 14 -36.31 7.25 72.80
N ALA A 15 -35.14 6.69 73.16
CA ALA A 15 -33.89 6.90 72.42
C ALA A 15 -33.92 6.22 71.03
N LEU A 16 -34.56 5.05 70.92
CA LEU A 16 -34.68 4.32 69.66
C LEU A 16 -35.70 4.99 68.73
N ALA A 17 -36.84 5.44 69.27
CA ALA A 17 -37.83 6.21 68.51
C ALA A 17 -37.22 7.50 67.93
N ALA A 18 -36.50 8.27 68.74
CA ALA A 18 -35.81 9.48 68.29
C ALA A 18 -34.72 9.22 67.24
N TYR A 19 -34.01 8.09 67.33
CA TYR A 19 -33.02 7.70 66.33
C TYR A 19 -33.65 7.30 64.99
N VAL A 20 -34.76 6.56 65.02
CA VAL A 20 -35.53 6.19 63.82
C VAL A 20 -36.11 7.45 63.15
N ASP A 21 -36.65 8.40 63.91
CA ASP A 21 -37.15 9.66 63.37
C ASP A 21 -36.04 10.49 62.71
N LYS A 22 -34.84 10.54 63.31
CA LYS A 22 -33.66 11.20 62.73
C LYS A 22 -33.22 10.53 61.43
N LEU A 23 -33.23 9.20 61.38
CA LEU A 23 -32.93 8.42 60.17
C LEU A 23 -33.96 8.66 59.07
N LEU A 24 -35.26 8.67 59.41
CA LEU A 24 -36.33 8.96 58.46
C LEU A 24 -36.24 10.40 57.92
N ALA A 25 -35.86 11.37 58.76
CA ALA A 25 -35.61 12.74 58.34
C ALA A 25 -34.40 12.84 57.39
N GLN A 26 -33.30 12.14 57.70
CA GLN A 26 -32.12 12.09 56.84
C GLN A 26 -32.43 11.44 55.49
N VAL A 27 -33.15 10.31 55.47
CA VAL A 27 -33.54 9.61 54.23
C VAL A 27 -34.44 10.50 53.37
N LYS A 28 -35.34 11.29 53.97
CA LYS A 28 -36.14 12.28 53.24
C LYS A 28 -35.27 13.38 52.62
N GLN A 29 -34.32 13.92 53.38
CA GLN A 29 -33.41 14.95 52.89
C GLN A 29 -32.49 14.44 51.77
N ASP A 30 -32.00 13.21 51.89
CA ASP A 30 -31.17 12.57 50.87
C ASP A 30 -32.00 12.29 49.60
N ALA A 31 -33.27 11.88 49.74
CA ALA A 31 -34.17 11.69 48.61
C ALA A 31 -34.43 13.00 47.85
N GLU A 32 -34.63 14.12 48.56
CA GLU A 32 -34.77 15.45 47.95
C GLU A 32 -33.50 15.88 47.21
N LEU A 33 -32.32 15.64 47.80
CA LEU A 33 -31.03 15.95 47.18
C LEU A 33 -30.79 15.11 45.91
N ILE A 34 -31.15 13.83 45.93
CA ILE A 34 -31.06 12.94 44.77
C ILE A 34 -31.99 13.43 43.65
N GLN A 35 -33.20 13.86 43.99
CA GLN A 35 -34.15 14.40 43.02
C GLN A 35 -33.60 15.69 42.37
N GLN A 36 -33.07 16.62 43.16
CA GLN A 36 -32.46 17.86 42.65
C GLN A 36 -31.25 17.57 41.75
N ASN A 37 -30.37 16.66 42.16
CA ASN A 37 -29.21 16.26 41.35
C ASN A 37 -29.61 15.59 40.03
N THR A 38 -30.70 14.84 40.03
CA THR A 38 -31.22 14.20 38.81
C THR A 38 -31.70 15.25 37.80
N VAL A 39 -32.42 16.27 38.27
CA VAL A 39 -32.88 17.39 37.43
C VAL A 39 -31.69 18.20 36.88
N LEU A 40 -30.71 18.53 37.71
CA LEU A 40 -29.49 19.23 37.30
C LEU A 40 -28.70 18.44 36.24
N ARG A 41 -28.57 17.11 36.40
CA ARG A 41 -27.91 16.24 35.41
C ARG A 41 -28.65 16.23 34.07
N GLN A 42 -29.99 16.20 34.09
CA GLN A 42 -30.79 16.28 32.88
C GLN A 42 -30.59 17.63 32.16
N GLN A 43 -30.61 18.74 32.90
CA GLN A 43 -30.36 20.08 32.35
C GLN A 43 -28.96 20.21 31.74
N ASN A 44 -27.93 19.77 32.45
CA ASN A 44 -26.55 19.80 31.95
C ASN A 44 -26.38 18.93 30.69
N THR A 45 -27.02 17.76 30.65
CA THR A 45 -26.96 16.87 29.48
C THR A 45 -27.61 17.53 28.26
N ALA A 46 -28.76 18.18 28.44
CA ALA A 46 -29.42 18.93 27.37
C ALA A 46 -28.56 20.10 26.87
N GLN A 47 -27.87 20.80 27.78
CA GLN A 47 -27.00 21.91 27.43
C GLN A 47 -25.74 21.45 26.68
N ILE A 48 -25.13 20.34 27.11
CA ILE A 48 -23.98 19.72 26.41
C ILE A 48 -24.39 19.32 24.99
N LEU A 49 -25.53 18.65 24.82
CA LEU A 49 -26.02 18.27 23.49
C LEU A 49 -26.21 19.48 22.58
N THR A 50 -26.72 20.58 23.12
CA THR A 50 -26.93 21.82 22.35
C THR A 50 -25.60 22.46 21.93
N LEU A 51 -24.65 22.56 22.86
CA LEU A 51 -23.33 23.12 22.58
C LEU A 51 -22.52 22.27 21.59
N THR A 52 -22.58 20.93 21.71
CA THR A 52 -21.92 20.02 20.77
C THR A 52 -22.43 20.22 19.34
N LYS A 53 -23.74 20.39 19.16
CA LYS A 53 -24.32 20.69 17.84
C LYS A 53 -23.81 22.04 17.28
N GLN A 54 -23.68 23.05 18.13
CA GLN A 54 -23.16 24.36 17.70
C GLN A 54 -21.69 24.30 17.30
N ILE A 55 -20.87 23.55 18.04
CA ILE A 55 -19.44 23.33 17.71
C ILE A 55 -19.32 22.61 16.37
N GLN A 56 -20.06 21.51 16.19
CA GLN A 56 -20.02 20.73 14.96
C GLN A 56 -20.42 21.57 13.73
N HIS A 57 -21.45 22.41 13.87
CA HIS A 57 -21.85 23.34 12.81
C HIS A 57 -20.76 24.39 12.50
N ALA A 58 -20.13 24.95 13.53
CA ALA A 58 -19.05 25.92 13.35
C ALA A 58 -17.80 25.28 12.69
N GLU A 59 -17.46 24.04 13.04
CA GLU A 59 -16.36 23.29 12.42
C GLU A 59 -16.60 23.03 10.93
N LEU A 60 -17.81 22.59 10.56
CA LEU A 60 -18.20 22.39 9.16
C LEU A 60 -18.11 23.70 8.36
N LYS A 61 -18.58 24.81 8.95
CA LYS A 61 -18.50 26.12 8.30
C LYS A 61 -17.06 26.59 8.12
N ASN A 62 -16.19 26.36 9.10
CA ASN A 62 -14.76 26.66 8.97
C ASN A 62 -14.10 25.83 7.86
N GLN A 63 -14.42 24.53 7.75
CA GLN A 63 -13.90 23.69 6.66
C GLN A 63 -14.33 24.20 5.29
N ALA A 64 -15.61 24.57 5.13
CA ALA A 64 -16.12 25.13 3.88
C ALA A 64 -15.39 26.44 3.49
N LEU A 65 -15.24 27.37 4.44
CA LEU A 65 -14.54 28.64 4.20
C LEU A 65 -13.06 28.46 3.85
N VAL A 66 -12.39 27.46 4.44
CA VAL A 66 -10.99 27.12 4.12
C VAL A 66 -10.85 26.66 2.67
N LEU A 67 -11.77 25.82 2.19
CA LEU A 67 -11.78 25.35 0.80
C LEU A 67 -12.06 26.50 -0.17
N GLU A 68 -13.02 27.37 0.17
CA GLU A 68 -13.36 28.53 -0.64
C GLU A 68 -12.18 29.51 -0.75
N LEU A 69 -11.47 29.76 0.37
CA LEU A 69 -10.24 30.56 0.36
C LEU A 69 -9.12 29.91 -0.46
N ALA A 70 -8.98 28.58 -0.41
CA ALA A 70 -8.01 27.88 -1.25
C ALA A 70 -8.35 28.01 -2.75
N TYR A 71 -9.63 27.95 -3.10
CA TYR A 71 -10.14 28.19 -4.44
C TYR A 71 -9.85 29.61 -4.93
N TYR A 72 -10.22 30.64 -4.15
CA TYR A 72 -9.94 32.04 -4.52
C TYR A 72 -8.45 32.35 -4.55
N ARG A 73 -7.63 31.76 -3.67
CA ARG A 73 -6.17 31.89 -3.74
C ARG A 73 -5.62 31.27 -5.02
N ARG A 74 -6.13 30.10 -5.43
CA ARG A 74 -5.76 29.47 -6.68
C ARG A 74 -6.14 30.34 -7.88
N ILE A 75 -7.34 30.91 -7.90
CA ILE A 75 -7.78 31.80 -9.00
C ILE A 75 -6.98 33.11 -9.04
N ARG A 76 -6.73 33.73 -7.88
CA ARG A 76 -6.14 35.06 -7.79
C ARG A 76 -4.61 35.05 -7.95
N PHE A 77 -3.95 33.95 -7.58
CA PHE A 77 -2.48 33.84 -7.58
C PHE A 77 -1.91 32.79 -8.54
N ALA A 78 -2.73 31.96 -9.22
CA ALA A 78 -2.24 31.16 -10.35
C ALA A 78 -2.04 32.08 -11.56
N ASN A 79 -0.81 32.54 -11.75
CA ASN A 79 -0.44 33.43 -12.85
C ASN A 79 -0.51 32.73 -14.22
N LYS A 80 -1.47 33.18 -15.03
CA LYS A 80 -1.42 33.55 -16.47
C LYS A 80 -0.82 32.63 -17.56
N SER A 81 -0.32 31.42 -17.31
CA SER A 81 0.15 30.52 -18.39
C SER A 81 -0.77 29.35 -18.76
N GLU A 82 -1.95 29.21 -18.13
CA GLU A 82 -2.86 28.08 -18.33
C GLU A 82 -4.29 28.52 -18.69
N GLN A 83 -4.50 29.12 -19.87
CA GLN A 83 -5.86 29.22 -20.39
C GLN A 83 -6.29 27.88 -21.00
N LEU A 84 -6.97 27.05 -20.20
CA LEU A 84 -7.74 25.90 -20.68
C LEU A 84 -8.88 26.38 -21.60
N SER A 85 -9.15 25.66 -22.68
CA SER A 85 -10.28 25.97 -23.57
C SER A 85 -11.63 25.79 -22.85
N PRO A 86 -12.72 26.44 -23.30
CA PRO A 86 -14.04 26.31 -22.70
C PRO A 86 -14.49 24.83 -22.54
N ASP A 87 -14.17 24.00 -23.54
CA ASP A 87 -14.51 22.57 -23.53
C ASP A 87 -13.73 21.78 -22.47
N GLN A 88 -12.46 22.16 -22.23
CA GLN A 88 -11.66 21.55 -21.17
C GLN A 88 -12.15 21.96 -19.78
N ARG A 89 -12.61 23.20 -19.61
CA ARG A 89 -13.24 23.66 -18.36
C ARG A 89 -14.55 22.92 -18.09
N ALA A 90 -15.39 22.76 -19.11
CA ALA A 90 -16.66 22.03 -18.98
C ALA A 90 -16.45 20.59 -18.47
N LEU A 91 -15.41 19.89 -18.96
CA LEU A 91 -15.07 18.54 -18.47
C LEU A 91 -14.67 18.52 -16.98
N PHE A 92 -14.01 19.56 -16.47
CA PHE A 92 -13.67 19.67 -15.06
C PHE A 92 -14.88 20.07 -14.20
N ASP A 93 -15.74 20.94 -14.71
CA ASP A 93 -16.97 21.39 -14.03
C ASP A 93 -17.98 20.24 -13.91
N GLU A 94 -18.12 19.41 -14.95
CA GLU A 94 -18.92 18.17 -14.93
C GLU A 94 -18.36 17.14 -13.93
N CYS A 95 -17.04 16.97 -13.87
CA CYS A 95 -16.40 16.10 -12.88
C CYS A 95 -16.65 16.59 -11.45
N TRP A 96 -16.54 17.89 -11.23
CA TRP A 96 -16.75 18.50 -9.91
C TRP A 96 -18.21 18.40 -9.45
N ALA A 97 -19.16 18.65 -10.35
CA ALA A 97 -20.58 18.49 -10.06
C ALA A 97 -20.94 17.04 -9.69
N ALA A 98 -20.37 16.06 -10.41
CA ALA A 98 -20.57 14.65 -10.10
C ALA A 98 -20.01 14.26 -8.71
N ASP A 99 -18.85 14.80 -8.33
CA ASP A 99 -18.25 14.58 -7.01
C ASP A 99 -19.08 15.21 -5.89
N ILE A 100 -19.62 16.42 -6.10
CA ILE A 100 -20.55 17.07 -5.15
C ILE A 100 -21.80 16.21 -4.95
N THR A 101 -22.46 15.80 -6.05
CA THR A 101 -23.68 14.99 -5.97
C THR A 101 -23.43 13.64 -5.30
N ALA A 102 -22.25 13.02 -5.52
CA ALA A 102 -21.87 11.79 -4.84
C ALA A 102 -21.70 11.97 -3.33
N ILE A 103 -21.12 13.10 -2.90
CA ILE A 103 -20.97 13.44 -1.47
C ILE A 103 -22.33 13.74 -0.84
N GLU A 104 -23.18 14.51 -1.51
CA GLU A 104 -24.54 14.82 -1.05
C GLU A 104 -25.39 13.55 -0.89
N ALA A 105 -25.29 12.61 -1.84
CA ALA A 105 -25.95 11.30 -1.73
C ALA A 105 -25.43 10.48 -0.54
N GLN A 106 -24.14 10.60 -0.22
CA GLN A 106 -23.51 9.91 0.90
C GLN A 106 -23.92 10.52 2.25
N ILE A 107 -24.12 11.84 2.31
CA ILE A 107 -24.67 12.54 3.48
C ILE A 107 -26.13 12.13 3.71
N GLY A 108 -26.94 12.07 2.65
CA GLY A 108 -28.34 11.62 2.76
C GLY A 108 -28.51 10.17 3.22
N GLN A 109 -27.52 9.30 2.99
CA GLN A 109 -27.51 7.92 3.50
C GLN A 109 -27.14 7.80 4.99
N LEU A 110 -26.56 8.85 5.58
CA LEU A 110 -26.21 8.87 7.01
C LEU A 110 -27.39 9.36 7.90
N ASP A 111 -28.45 9.90 7.30
CA ASP A 111 -29.63 10.43 8.00
C ASP A 111 -30.75 9.40 8.21
N THR A 112 -30.57 8.13 7.83
CA THR A 112 -31.54 7.07 8.14
C THR A 112 -31.29 6.45 9.52
N PRO A 113 -32.26 6.48 10.45
CA PRO A 113 -32.10 5.84 11.75
C PRO A 113 -32.22 4.31 11.60
N ASN A 114 -31.10 3.60 11.76
CA ASN A 114 -31.09 2.15 11.91
C ASN A 114 -31.57 1.77 13.32
N THR A 115 -32.76 1.19 13.40
CA THR A 115 -33.20 0.35 14.53
C THR A 115 -32.50 -1.00 14.45
N GLU A 116 -31.90 -1.42 15.57
CA GLU A 116 -31.15 -2.66 15.76
C GLU A 116 -32.08 -3.89 15.86
N ASP A 117 -31.65 -5.04 15.31
CA ASP A 117 -31.62 -6.28 16.10
C ASP A 117 -30.79 -7.42 15.45
N ALA A 118 -30.10 -8.15 16.33
CA ALA A 118 -29.59 -9.53 16.22
C ALA A 118 -28.37 -9.88 15.31
N THR A 119 -27.21 -10.00 15.98
CA THR A 119 -26.24 -11.12 15.91
C THR A 119 -26.04 -11.85 14.57
N THR A 120 -24.99 -11.45 13.84
CA THR A 120 -24.06 -12.35 13.11
C THR A 120 -22.80 -11.56 12.80
N ALA A 121 -21.61 -12.17 12.87
CA ALA A 121 -20.35 -11.51 12.57
C ALA A 121 -20.28 -11.14 11.07
N ILE A 122 -20.54 -9.88 10.74
CA ILE A 122 -20.40 -9.35 9.38
C ILE A 122 -18.90 -9.06 9.13
N PRO A 123 -18.31 -9.50 8.00
CA PRO A 123 -16.95 -9.13 7.64
C PRO A 123 -16.85 -7.61 7.52
N LYS A 124 -15.80 -7.00 8.07
CA LYS A 124 -15.52 -5.56 7.92
C LYS A 124 -15.71 -5.14 6.46
N PRO A 125 -16.56 -4.13 6.15
CA PRO A 125 -16.72 -3.68 4.78
C PRO A 125 -15.38 -3.16 4.27
N ALA A 126 -15.04 -3.55 3.05
CA ALA A 126 -13.85 -3.05 2.37
C ALA A 126 -13.95 -1.53 2.29
N ARG A 127 -12.97 -0.82 2.87
CA ARG A 127 -12.84 0.63 2.71
C ARG A 127 -12.87 0.97 1.21
N PRO A 128 -13.73 1.89 0.74
CA PRO A 128 -13.68 2.32 -0.65
C PRO A 128 -12.30 2.90 -0.92
N ARG A 129 -11.61 2.35 -1.92
CA ARG A 129 -10.26 2.77 -2.27
C ARG A 129 -10.35 4.21 -2.80
N ALA A 130 -9.70 5.15 -2.12
CA ALA A 130 -9.43 6.48 -2.66
C ALA A 130 -8.48 6.32 -3.86
N GLY A 131 -9.07 6.23 -5.05
CA GLY A 131 -8.39 6.07 -6.32
C GLY A 131 -9.43 6.21 -7.44
N ARG A 132 -9.05 6.84 -8.55
CA ARG A 132 -9.95 7.02 -9.69
C ARG A 132 -10.47 5.65 -10.15
N GLN A 133 -11.78 5.54 -10.30
CA GLN A 133 -12.41 4.30 -10.78
C GLN A 133 -12.04 4.10 -12.25
N PRO A 134 -11.79 2.85 -12.69
CA PRO A 134 -11.56 2.56 -14.11
C PRO A 134 -12.74 3.11 -14.92
N LEU A 135 -12.42 3.66 -16.11
CA LEU A 135 -13.44 4.16 -17.03
C LEU A 135 -14.47 3.05 -17.33
N PRO A 136 -15.78 3.35 -17.26
CA PRO A 136 -16.82 2.37 -17.54
C PRO A 136 -16.62 1.66 -18.88
N ASP A 137 -16.98 0.38 -18.93
CA ASP A 137 -16.76 -0.45 -20.13
C ASP A 137 -17.61 -0.03 -21.33
N HIS A 138 -18.68 0.74 -21.12
CA HIS A 138 -19.55 1.25 -22.17
C HIS A 138 -19.00 2.49 -22.90
N LEU A 139 -17.90 3.10 -22.42
CA LEU A 139 -17.32 4.26 -23.09
C LEU A 139 -16.57 3.84 -24.37
N PRO A 140 -16.72 4.58 -25.49
CA PRO A 140 -16.02 4.28 -26.72
C PRO A 140 -14.50 4.42 -26.53
N ARG A 141 -13.79 3.29 -26.62
CA ARG A 141 -12.32 3.24 -26.51
C ARG A 141 -11.71 3.19 -27.90
N ILE A 142 -11.01 4.27 -28.29
CA ILE A 142 -10.17 4.25 -29.49
C ILE A 142 -8.80 3.68 -29.11
N ILE A 143 -8.57 2.41 -29.43
CA ILE A 143 -7.32 1.71 -29.11
C ILE A 143 -6.40 1.75 -30.34
N HIS A 144 -5.41 2.64 -30.33
CA HIS A 144 -4.33 2.63 -31.31
C HIS A 144 -3.28 1.59 -30.89
N ARG A 145 -3.37 0.39 -31.47
CA ARG A 145 -2.40 -0.68 -31.21
C ARG A 145 -1.30 -0.66 -32.28
N HIS A 146 -0.12 -0.19 -31.91
CA HIS A 146 1.06 -0.27 -32.79
C HIS A 146 1.60 -1.70 -32.79
N GLU A 147 1.30 -2.45 -33.85
CA GLU A 147 1.77 -3.82 -34.08
C GLU A 147 2.62 -3.85 -35.35
N PRO A 148 3.61 -4.76 -35.46
CA PRO A 148 4.29 -4.99 -36.73
C PRO A 148 3.29 -5.42 -37.81
N ALA A 149 3.60 -5.16 -39.08
CA ALA A 149 2.71 -5.46 -40.21
C ALA A 149 2.36 -6.97 -40.35
N SER A 150 3.18 -7.84 -39.74
CA SER A 150 2.89 -9.27 -39.61
C SER A 150 3.26 -9.74 -38.20
N CYS A 151 2.42 -10.62 -37.64
CA CYS A 151 2.67 -11.34 -36.39
C CYS A 151 3.37 -12.68 -36.61
N GLN A 152 3.99 -12.90 -37.77
CA GLN A 152 4.74 -14.10 -38.10
C GLN A 152 6.19 -13.74 -38.46
N CYS A 153 7.13 -14.53 -37.97
CA CYS A 153 8.54 -14.36 -38.29
C CYS A 153 8.77 -14.67 -39.79
N GLY A 154 9.19 -13.68 -40.58
CA GLY A 154 9.43 -13.84 -42.02
C GLY A 154 10.48 -14.89 -42.41
N ALA A 155 11.27 -15.39 -41.45
CA ALA A 155 12.28 -16.43 -41.68
C ALA A 155 11.83 -17.84 -41.27
N CYS A 156 10.94 -18.00 -40.29
CA CYS A 156 10.58 -19.32 -39.75
C CYS A 156 9.08 -19.59 -39.62
N GLY A 157 8.22 -18.65 -40.02
CA GLY A 157 6.76 -18.82 -40.05
C GLY A 157 6.07 -18.91 -38.69
N ARG A 158 6.83 -18.93 -37.58
CA ARG A 158 6.29 -18.96 -36.22
C ARG A 158 5.75 -17.59 -35.79
N ASP A 159 4.77 -17.62 -34.91
CA ASP A 159 4.18 -16.42 -34.33
C ASP A 159 5.22 -15.58 -33.57
N LEU A 160 5.23 -14.28 -33.86
CA LEU A 160 6.02 -13.28 -33.14
C LEU A 160 5.41 -13.06 -31.78
N ILE A 161 6.19 -13.35 -30.74
CA ILE A 161 5.81 -13.06 -29.38
C ILE A 161 6.44 -11.70 -29.02
N LYS A 162 5.64 -10.67 -28.68
CA LYS A 162 6.15 -9.37 -28.18
C LYS A 162 6.76 -9.56 -26.78
N HIS A 163 8.06 -9.78 -26.68
CA HIS A 163 8.75 -9.83 -25.39
C HIS A 163 10.21 -9.39 -25.49
N GLY A 164 10.67 -8.64 -24.49
CA GLY A 164 12.10 -8.39 -24.25
C GLY A 164 12.78 -7.28 -25.05
N LEU A 165 12.14 -6.63 -26.04
CA LEU A 165 12.80 -5.58 -26.85
C LEU A 165 13.39 -4.45 -25.98
N HIS A 166 12.61 -3.92 -25.04
CA HIS A 166 13.07 -2.86 -24.14
C HIS A 166 14.21 -3.33 -23.23
N ALA A 167 14.11 -4.55 -22.67
CA ALA A 167 15.17 -5.12 -21.84
C ALA A 167 16.47 -5.30 -22.64
N ARG A 168 16.37 -5.77 -23.89
CA ARG A 168 17.53 -5.91 -24.81
C ARG A 168 18.15 -4.58 -25.19
N HIS A 169 17.35 -3.57 -25.51
CA HIS A 169 17.89 -2.25 -25.82
C HIS A 169 18.52 -1.60 -24.60
N PHE A 170 17.90 -1.74 -23.42
CA PHE A 170 18.41 -1.16 -22.18
C PHE A 170 19.71 -1.81 -21.71
N LEU A 171 19.83 -3.14 -21.84
CA LEU A 171 21.01 -3.91 -21.45
C LEU A 171 21.96 -4.19 -22.61
N ALA A 172 21.85 -3.43 -23.71
CA ALA A 172 22.71 -3.61 -24.87
C ALA A 172 24.19 -3.43 -24.49
N GLY A 173 25.01 -4.46 -24.75
CA GLY A 173 26.44 -4.46 -24.40
C GLY A 173 26.75 -4.73 -22.93
N TRP A 174 25.76 -4.82 -22.04
CA TRP A 174 25.97 -5.14 -20.64
C TRP A 174 26.13 -6.66 -20.42
N GLN A 175 27.02 -7.04 -19.51
CA GLN A 175 27.28 -8.42 -19.12
C GLN A 175 27.35 -8.51 -17.59
N GLY A 176 26.84 -9.60 -17.02
CA GLY A 176 26.83 -9.80 -15.56
C GLY A 176 25.69 -10.68 -15.08
N HIS A 177 25.39 -10.60 -13.78
CA HIS A 177 24.31 -11.35 -13.14
C HIS A 177 23.04 -10.49 -13.07
N LEU A 178 21.97 -10.93 -13.73
CA LEU A 178 20.69 -10.21 -13.78
C LEU A 178 19.63 -10.91 -12.94
N MET A 179 19.22 -10.26 -11.84
CA MET A 179 18.14 -10.75 -10.98
C MET A 179 16.76 -10.56 -11.62
N VAL A 180 16.01 -11.64 -11.86
CA VAL A 180 14.70 -11.60 -12.53
C VAL A 180 13.63 -12.49 -11.89
N ASP A 181 12.37 -12.15 -12.16
CA ASP A 181 11.13 -12.79 -11.68
C ASP A 181 10.60 -13.93 -12.57
N ASP A 182 11.38 -14.36 -13.58
CA ASP A 182 10.99 -15.28 -14.68
C ASP A 182 10.13 -14.62 -15.78
N TYR A 183 10.11 -13.28 -15.87
CA TYR A 183 9.47 -12.65 -17.02
C TYR A 183 10.15 -13.09 -18.33
N ALA A 184 9.36 -13.65 -19.25
CA ALA A 184 9.84 -14.24 -20.49
C ALA A 184 10.68 -13.28 -21.34
N GLY A 185 10.47 -11.96 -21.21
CA GLY A 185 11.23 -10.93 -21.91
C GLY A 185 12.74 -10.95 -21.64
N TYR A 186 13.20 -11.54 -20.53
CA TYR A 186 14.62 -11.63 -20.23
C TYR A 186 15.31 -12.85 -20.85
N LYS A 187 14.59 -13.87 -21.30
CA LYS A 187 15.19 -15.16 -21.73
C LYS A 187 16.22 -15.01 -22.85
N ALA A 188 15.97 -14.11 -23.80
CA ALA A 188 16.90 -13.84 -24.90
C ALA A 188 18.23 -13.22 -24.44
N LEU A 189 18.27 -12.56 -23.28
CA LEU A 189 19.49 -11.99 -22.72
C LEU A 189 20.41 -13.09 -22.18
N PHE A 190 19.84 -14.16 -21.65
CA PHE A 190 20.63 -15.27 -21.08
C PHE A 190 21.38 -16.05 -22.15
N THR A 191 20.84 -16.09 -23.38
CA THR A 191 21.55 -16.65 -24.53
C THR A 191 22.64 -15.73 -25.09
N GLN A 192 22.72 -14.48 -24.62
CA GLN A 192 23.66 -13.45 -25.08
C GLN A 192 24.79 -13.18 -24.07
N GLY A 193 24.96 -14.05 -23.06
CA GLY A 193 26.05 -14.01 -22.09
C GLY A 193 25.66 -13.49 -20.70
N ILE A 194 24.48 -12.89 -20.54
CA ILE A 194 24.01 -12.46 -19.22
C ILE A 194 23.67 -13.69 -18.38
N THR A 195 24.19 -13.75 -17.16
CA THR A 195 23.90 -14.83 -16.23
C THR A 195 22.61 -14.54 -15.48
N GLU A 196 21.63 -15.44 -15.57
CA GLU A 196 20.39 -15.29 -14.81
C GLU A 196 20.65 -15.40 -13.30
N LEU A 197 19.98 -14.58 -12.50
CA LEU A 197 19.84 -14.78 -11.06
C LEU A 197 18.34 -14.81 -10.76
N ALA A 198 17.88 -15.86 -10.07
CA ALA A 198 16.46 -16.01 -9.78
C ALA A 198 16.12 -15.50 -8.38
N CYS A 199 14.96 -14.86 -8.27
CA CYS A 199 14.53 -14.22 -7.04
C CYS A 199 13.79 -15.20 -6.10
N PHE A 200 14.32 -15.42 -4.90
CA PHE A 200 13.67 -16.24 -3.87
C PHE A 200 12.35 -15.63 -3.37
N ALA A 201 12.19 -14.31 -3.38
CA ALA A 201 10.91 -13.69 -2.98
C ALA A 201 9.77 -14.12 -3.92
N HIS A 202 10.04 -14.28 -5.22
CA HIS A 202 9.07 -14.79 -6.19
C HIS A 202 8.78 -16.27 -6.00
N ALA A 203 9.80 -17.10 -5.74
CA ALA A 203 9.62 -18.51 -5.41
C ALA A 203 8.77 -18.67 -4.12
N ARG A 204 9.13 -17.95 -3.07
CA ARG A 204 8.40 -17.88 -1.80
C ARG A 204 6.94 -17.46 -2.00
N ARG A 205 6.69 -16.48 -2.87
CA ARG A 205 5.33 -15.98 -3.13
C ARG A 205 4.40 -17.07 -3.65
N LYS A 206 4.89 -18.00 -4.50
CA LYS A 206 4.08 -19.13 -5.00
C LYS A 206 3.59 -20.03 -3.87
N PHE A 207 4.46 -20.33 -2.90
CA PHE A 207 4.07 -21.11 -1.72
C PHE A 207 3.20 -20.31 -0.76
N PHE A 208 3.47 -19.01 -0.59
CA PHE A 208 2.65 -18.14 0.24
C PHE A 208 1.20 -18.07 -0.26
N ASP A 209 1.01 -17.82 -1.56
CA ASP A 209 -0.33 -17.74 -2.16
C ASP A 209 -1.06 -19.08 -2.05
N LEU A 210 -0.35 -20.19 -2.24
CA LEU A 210 -0.90 -21.52 -2.04
C LEU A 210 -1.35 -21.74 -0.59
N HIS A 211 -0.47 -21.46 0.38
CA HIS A 211 -0.79 -21.59 1.82
C HIS A 211 -1.95 -20.70 2.23
N ALA A 212 -2.00 -19.45 1.76
CA ALA A 212 -3.11 -18.54 2.03
C ALA A 212 -4.44 -19.04 1.46
N ALA A 213 -4.41 -19.70 0.30
CA ALA A 213 -5.62 -20.21 -0.36
C ALA A 213 -6.17 -21.49 0.29
N ASN A 214 -5.31 -22.40 0.78
CA ASN A 214 -5.76 -23.73 1.19
C ASN A 214 -5.03 -24.33 2.40
N GLN A 215 -4.23 -23.56 3.14
CA GLN A 215 -3.45 -24.01 4.30
C GLN A 215 -2.60 -25.26 4.02
N SER A 216 -2.09 -25.38 2.79
CA SER A 216 -1.30 -26.54 2.37
C SER A 216 -0.09 -26.77 3.30
N PRO A 217 0.03 -27.95 3.94
CA PRO A 217 1.18 -28.25 4.79
C PRO A 217 2.49 -28.31 4.01
N ILE A 218 2.44 -28.70 2.72
CA ILE A 218 3.59 -28.63 1.81
C ILE A 218 4.04 -27.18 1.63
N ALA A 219 3.09 -26.26 1.44
CA ALA A 219 3.39 -24.85 1.31
C ALA A 219 3.98 -24.27 2.60
N ALA A 220 3.44 -24.63 3.76
CA ALA A 220 3.98 -24.23 5.07
C ALA A 220 5.44 -24.69 5.25
N ALA A 221 5.73 -25.95 4.94
CA ALA A 221 7.07 -26.51 5.02
C ALA A 221 8.06 -25.79 4.08
N ALA A 222 7.65 -25.50 2.84
CA ALA A 222 8.47 -24.73 1.90
C ALA A 222 8.78 -23.32 2.45
N LEU A 223 7.77 -22.63 3.02
CA LEU A 223 7.94 -21.30 3.60
C LEU A 223 8.89 -21.31 4.79
N GLN A 224 8.84 -22.33 5.65
CA GLN A 224 9.76 -22.48 6.78
C GLN A 224 11.21 -22.66 6.30
N ARG A 225 11.43 -23.54 5.32
CA ARG A 225 12.76 -23.76 4.72
C ARG A 225 13.32 -22.49 4.09
N ILE A 226 12.49 -21.77 3.33
CA ILE A 226 12.90 -20.49 2.73
C ILE A 226 13.17 -19.43 3.81
N ALA A 227 12.38 -19.39 4.89
CA ALA A 227 12.59 -18.45 5.98
C ALA A 227 13.95 -18.66 6.68
N ALA A 228 14.42 -19.90 6.80
CA ALA A 228 15.75 -20.20 7.34
C ALA A 228 16.88 -19.59 6.48
N LEU A 229 16.75 -19.60 5.15
CA LEU A 229 17.70 -18.92 4.25
C LEU A 229 17.71 -17.40 4.48
N TYR A 230 16.52 -16.80 4.64
CA TYR A 230 16.42 -15.36 4.94
C TYR A 230 16.98 -14.99 6.31
N ALA A 231 16.90 -15.88 7.30
CA ALA A 231 17.52 -15.66 8.60
C ALA A 231 19.07 -15.60 8.48
N ILE A 232 19.66 -16.43 7.62
CA ILE A 232 21.11 -16.37 7.33
C ILE A 232 21.47 -15.05 6.64
N GLU A 233 20.68 -14.62 5.65
CA GLU A 233 20.91 -13.34 4.97
C GLU A 233 20.80 -12.15 5.92
N GLN A 234 19.85 -12.19 6.86
CA GLN A 234 19.72 -11.18 7.90
C GLN A 234 20.94 -11.17 8.84
N ALA A 235 21.46 -12.34 9.20
CA ALA A 235 22.69 -12.43 10.00
C ALA A 235 23.93 -11.92 9.23
N ALA A 236 23.92 -12.01 7.89
CA ALA A 236 25.00 -11.55 7.01
C ALA A 236 24.94 -10.06 6.64
N ASP A 237 23.91 -9.31 7.08
CA ASP A 237 23.65 -7.94 6.62
C ASP A 237 24.84 -7.00 6.88
N LYS A 238 25.48 -7.14 8.05
CA LYS A 238 26.64 -6.34 8.46
C LYS A 238 28.00 -6.92 8.06
N LEU A 239 28.02 -8.07 7.40
CA LEU A 239 29.25 -8.69 6.93
C LEU A 239 29.68 -8.08 5.59
N ASP A 240 30.98 -8.06 5.35
CA ASP A 240 31.54 -7.78 4.05
C ASP A 240 31.27 -8.95 3.07
N ALA A 241 31.69 -8.78 1.81
CA ALA A 241 31.46 -9.80 0.80
C ALA A 241 32.12 -11.16 1.16
N ALA A 242 33.32 -11.13 1.74
CA ALA A 242 34.03 -12.35 2.12
C ALA A 242 33.33 -13.09 3.27
N GLY A 243 32.97 -12.37 4.34
CA GLY A 243 32.23 -12.93 5.47
C GLY A 243 30.84 -13.44 5.06
N ARG A 244 30.13 -12.71 4.20
CA ARG A 244 28.84 -13.15 3.66
C ARG A 244 28.98 -14.44 2.84
N LEU A 245 30.00 -14.52 1.98
CA LEU A 245 30.27 -15.74 1.21
C LEU A 245 30.57 -16.92 2.14
N GLN A 246 31.42 -16.74 3.15
CA GLN A 246 31.74 -17.78 4.12
C GLN A 246 30.50 -18.27 4.87
N LEU A 247 29.64 -17.35 5.33
CA LEU A 247 28.39 -17.72 6.01
C LEU A 247 27.44 -18.48 5.09
N ARG A 248 27.31 -18.05 3.83
CA ARG A 248 26.49 -18.74 2.83
C ARG A 248 27.00 -20.16 2.54
N GLN A 249 28.32 -20.34 2.37
CA GLN A 249 28.90 -21.66 2.12
C GLN A 249 28.76 -22.60 3.32
N THR A 250 28.88 -22.09 4.55
CA THR A 250 28.82 -22.91 5.77
C THR A 250 27.40 -23.22 6.24
N GLN A 251 26.47 -22.28 6.07
CA GLN A 251 25.10 -22.40 6.60
C GLN A 251 24.02 -22.48 5.52
N ALA A 252 24.08 -21.63 4.49
CA ALA A 252 23.01 -21.56 3.50
C ALA A 252 23.05 -22.73 2.52
N LYS A 253 24.24 -23.15 2.07
CA LYS A 253 24.38 -24.26 1.11
C LYS A 253 23.79 -25.58 1.59
N PRO A 254 24.09 -26.08 2.81
CA PRO A 254 23.46 -27.30 3.31
C PRO A 254 21.93 -27.22 3.33
N LEU A 255 21.36 -26.06 3.70
CA LEU A 255 19.91 -25.86 3.71
C LEU A 255 19.31 -25.76 2.30
N LEU A 256 20.06 -25.22 1.34
CA LEU A 256 19.67 -25.21 -0.06
C LEU A 256 19.63 -26.63 -0.62
N ASP A 257 20.65 -27.43 -0.35
CA ASP A 257 20.70 -28.83 -0.80
C ASP A 257 19.51 -29.63 -0.20
N GLU A 258 19.26 -29.49 1.09
CA GLU A 258 18.10 -30.12 1.75
C GLU A 258 16.76 -29.63 1.18
N LEU A 259 16.63 -28.33 0.90
CA LEU A 259 15.44 -27.77 0.26
C LEU A 259 15.25 -28.32 -1.15
N HIS A 260 16.31 -28.46 -1.94
CA HIS A 260 16.24 -28.99 -3.30
C HIS A 260 15.77 -30.44 -3.31
N ASP A 261 16.40 -31.27 -2.49
CA ASP A 261 16.06 -32.69 -2.35
C ASP A 261 14.61 -32.85 -1.90
N TRP A 262 14.20 -32.05 -0.91
CA TRP A 262 12.82 -32.04 -0.44
C TRP A 262 11.84 -31.60 -1.53
N LEU A 263 12.17 -30.59 -2.35
CA LEU A 263 11.32 -30.15 -3.47
C LEU A 263 11.13 -31.27 -4.49
N ILE A 264 12.22 -31.94 -4.90
CA ILE A 264 12.19 -33.05 -5.88
C ILE A 264 11.37 -34.22 -5.33
N GLN A 265 11.66 -34.67 -4.12
CA GLN A 265 10.97 -35.81 -3.51
C GLN A 265 9.48 -35.52 -3.27
N THR A 266 9.15 -34.29 -2.89
CA THR A 266 7.76 -33.88 -2.72
C THR A 266 7.04 -33.82 -4.07
N ARG A 267 7.70 -33.33 -5.13
CA ARG A 267 7.10 -33.21 -6.45
C ARG A 267 6.67 -34.55 -7.05
N ILE A 268 7.43 -35.62 -6.79
CA ILE A 268 7.10 -36.99 -7.22
C ILE A 268 5.76 -37.47 -6.62
N LYS A 269 5.42 -37.01 -5.41
CA LYS A 269 4.22 -37.43 -4.66
C LYS A 269 2.99 -36.57 -4.98
N VAL A 270 3.16 -35.48 -5.73
CA VAL A 270 2.11 -34.49 -6.00
C VAL A 270 1.55 -34.69 -7.40
N ALA A 271 0.23 -34.77 -7.51
CA ALA A 271 -0.47 -34.88 -8.79
C ALA A 271 -0.21 -33.67 -9.71
N ASP A 272 -0.05 -33.96 -11.00
CA ASP A 272 0.19 -32.96 -12.04
C ASP A 272 -0.98 -31.97 -12.17
N GLY A 273 -0.67 -30.76 -12.67
CA GLY A 273 -1.65 -29.69 -12.87
C GLY A 273 -2.13 -28.99 -11.59
N SER A 274 -1.87 -29.55 -10.41
CA SER A 274 -2.25 -28.95 -9.12
C SER A 274 -1.54 -27.62 -8.86
N GLY A 275 -2.13 -26.77 -8.00
CA GLY A 275 -1.48 -25.54 -7.52
C GLY A 275 -0.15 -25.82 -6.82
N THR A 276 -0.08 -26.93 -6.07
CA THR A 276 1.14 -27.43 -5.43
C THR A 276 2.20 -27.83 -6.44
N ALA A 277 1.84 -28.62 -7.48
CA ALA A 277 2.77 -28.98 -8.55
C ALA A 277 3.36 -27.74 -9.22
N ARG A 278 2.52 -26.74 -9.54
CA ARG A 278 2.99 -25.48 -10.16
C ARG A 278 3.96 -24.70 -9.27
N ALA A 279 3.74 -24.66 -7.96
CA ALA A 279 4.64 -23.97 -7.02
C ALA A 279 6.01 -24.69 -6.90
N LEU A 280 5.98 -26.03 -6.82
CA LEU A 280 7.19 -26.87 -6.81
C LEU A 280 7.96 -26.74 -8.12
N ASP A 281 7.28 -26.89 -9.26
CA ASP A 281 7.86 -26.81 -10.61
C ASP A 281 8.55 -25.47 -10.87
N TYR A 282 7.98 -24.37 -10.37
CA TYR A 282 8.60 -23.05 -10.49
C TYR A 282 10.00 -23.02 -9.86
N SER A 283 10.11 -23.52 -8.63
CA SER A 283 11.37 -23.49 -7.88
C SER A 283 12.38 -24.48 -8.46
N ILE A 284 11.94 -25.70 -8.81
CA ILE A 284 12.78 -26.75 -9.38
C ILE A 284 13.37 -26.32 -10.73
N LYS A 285 12.54 -25.82 -11.65
CA LYS A 285 12.99 -25.42 -13.00
C LYS A 285 14.02 -24.28 -12.96
N ARG A 286 13.93 -23.40 -11.96
CA ARG A 286 14.81 -22.23 -11.79
C ARG A 286 15.92 -22.48 -10.76
N TRP A 287 16.04 -23.69 -10.23
CA TRP A 287 16.98 -24.00 -9.15
C TRP A 287 18.42 -23.57 -9.44
N PRO A 288 18.99 -23.84 -10.64
CA PRO A 288 20.35 -23.39 -10.95
C PRO A 288 20.53 -21.88 -10.88
N ALA A 289 19.49 -21.09 -11.18
CA ALA A 289 19.53 -19.64 -11.07
C ALA A 289 19.24 -19.15 -9.64
N LEU A 290 18.44 -19.89 -8.86
CA LEU A 290 18.11 -19.55 -7.47
C LEU A 290 19.33 -19.68 -6.57
N ILE A 291 20.12 -20.74 -6.73
CA ILE A 291 21.24 -21.02 -5.80
C ILE A 291 22.48 -20.15 -6.03
N ARG A 292 22.62 -19.49 -7.20
CA ARG A 292 23.81 -18.69 -7.57
C ARG A 292 24.18 -17.64 -6.53
N TYR A 293 23.21 -17.08 -5.80
CA TYR A 293 23.51 -16.10 -4.74
C TYR A 293 24.42 -16.67 -3.65
N ALA A 294 24.29 -17.97 -3.35
CA ALA A 294 25.05 -18.63 -2.30
C ALA A 294 26.54 -18.78 -2.65
N ASP A 295 26.88 -18.75 -3.94
CA ASP A 295 28.26 -18.80 -4.46
C ASP A 295 28.93 -17.44 -4.55
N SER A 296 28.27 -16.39 -4.07
CA SER A 296 28.79 -15.03 -4.11
C SER A 296 28.62 -14.34 -2.77
N GLY A 297 29.50 -13.40 -2.45
CA GLY A 297 29.32 -12.45 -1.35
C GLY A 297 28.54 -11.20 -1.71
N ILE A 298 28.34 -10.94 -3.00
CA ILE A 298 27.78 -9.67 -3.51
C ILE A 298 26.39 -9.83 -4.12
N LEU A 299 26.06 -11.02 -4.62
CA LEU A 299 24.75 -11.25 -5.25
C LEU A 299 23.64 -11.27 -4.18
N PRO A 300 22.51 -10.57 -4.41
CA PRO A 300 21.39 -10.60 -3.49
C PRO A 300 20.59 -11.91 -3.63
N ILE A 301 19.85 -12.28 -2.58
CA ILE A 301 18.93 -13.43 -2.60
C ILE A 301 17.62 -13.13 -3.37
N ASP A 302 17.23 -11.85 -3.45
CA ASP A 302 16.00 -11.41 -4.12
C ASP A 302 16.12 -9.99 -4.73
N ASN A 303 15.07 -9.56 -5.42
CA ASN A 303 14.96 -8.23 -6.03
C ASN A 303 14.09 -7.24 -5.21
N ASN A 304 13.78 -7.54 -3.94
CA ASN A 304 12.90 -6.71 -3.12
C ASN A 304 13.34 -5.23 -3.03
N PRO A 305 14.65 -4.90 -2.96
CA PRO A 305 15.08 -3.49 -2.99
C PRO A 305 14.60 -2.75 -4.24
N VAL A 306 14.68 -3.38 -5.41
CA VAL A 306 14.21 -2.82 -6.69
C VAL A 306 12.69 -2.73 -6.71
N GLU A 307 11.99 -3.79 -6.29
CA GLU A 307 10.51 -3.80 -6.20
C GLU A 307 9.99 -2.67 -5.31
N ASN A 308 10.64 -2.44 -4.16
CA ASN A 308 10.30 -1.36 -3.25
C ASN A 308 10.59 0.02 -3.87
N ALA A 309 11.69 0.17 -4.61
CA ALA A 309 12.03 1.41 -5.30
C ALA A 309 11.01 1.76 -6.40
N ILE A 310 10.49 0.77 -7.13
CA ILE A 310 9.48 0.99 -8.19
C ILE A 310 8.04 1.02 -7.68
N ARG A 311 7.80 0.65 -6.42
CA ARG A 311 6.44 0.60 -5.83
C ARG A 311 5.64 1.90 -5.98
N PRO A 312 6.21 3.11 -5.81
CA PRO A 312 5.48 4.36 -6.06
C PRO A 312 4.95 4.47 -7.50
N ILE A 313 5.70 3.95 -8.48
CA ILE A 313 5.28 3.91 -9.89
C ILE A 313 4.12 2.92 -10.05
N ALA A 314 4.21 1.73 -9.46
CA ALA A 314 3.13 0.74 -9.52
C ALA A 314 1.83 1.27 -8.89
N ILE A 315 1.92 1.95 -7.75
CA ILE A 315 0.78 2.61 -7.10
C ILE A 315 0.27 3.78 -7.95
N GLY A 316 1.18 4.62 -8.45
CA GLY A 316 0.84 5.76 -9.31
C GLY A 316 0.08 5.34 -10.57
N LYS A 317 0.52 4.28 -11.26
CA LYS A 317 -0.19 3.71 -12.41
C LYS A 317 -1.63 3.31 -12.07
N LYS A 318 -1.85 2.77 -10.88
CA LYS A 318 -3.20 2.43 -10.40
C LYS A 318 -4.05 3.67 -10.11
N ASN A 319 -3.43 4.75 -9.61
CA ASN A 319 -4.14 5.96 -9.20
C ASN A 319 -4.43 6.93 -10.36
N TRP A 320 -3.52 7.06 -11.33
CA TRP A 320 -3.63 8.01 -12.44
C TRP A 320 -4.43 7.45 -13.62
N LEU A 321 -4.66 6.14 -13.67
CA LEU A 321 -5.31 5.36 -14.74
C LEU A 321 -4.60 5.38 -16.10
N PHE A 322 -4.02 6.51 -16.50
CA PHE A 322 -3.31 6.69 -17.75
C PHE A 322 -2.16 7.71 -17.61
N ALA A 323 -1.11 7.55 -18.41
CA ALA A 323 -0.16 8.61 -18.70
C ALA A 323 -0.58 9.21 -20.03
N GLY A 324 -1.18 10.42 -20.04
CA GLY A 324 -1.97 10.97 -21.17
C GLY A 324 -1.34 10.98 -22.57
N SER A 325 -0.06 10.63 -22.73
CA SER A 325 0.57 10.24 -24.01
C SER A 325 1.79 9.35 -23.75
N GLU A 326 2.30 8.66 -24.77
CA GLU A 326 3.57 7.92 -24.68
C GLU A 326 4.72 8.83 -24.24
N ARG A 327 4.77 10.06 -24.77
CA ARG A 327 5.78 11.07 -24.40
C ARG A 327 5.67 11.47 -22.93
N ALA A 328 4.45 11.62 -22.41
CA ALA A 328 4.24 11.86 -20.98
C ALA A 328 4.70 10.67 -20.13
N GLY A 329 4.44 9.43 -20.59
CA GLY A 329 4.94 8.21 -19.94
C GLY A 329 6.47 8.16 -19.87
N LYS A 330 7.15 8.47 -20.99
CA LYS A 330 8.62 8.55 -21.06
C LYS A 330 9.19 9.60 -20.10
N ARG A 331 8.60 10.81 -20.05
CA ARG A 331 9.02 11.86 -19.09
C ARG A 331 8.80 11.45 -17.64
N ALA A 332 7.65 10.83 -17.35
CA ALA A 332 7.37 10.33 -16.01
C ALA A 332 8.41 9.29 -15.59
N ALA A 333 8.76 8.34 -16.46
CA ALA A 333 9.81 7.36 -16.20
C ALA A 333 11.17 8.01 -15.93
N ALA A 334 11.56 9.02 -16.72
CA ALA A 334 12.82 9.75 -16.55
C ALA A 334 12.89 10.47 -15.20
N ILE A 335 11.86 11.26 -14.86
CA ILE A 335 11.80 12.00 -13.58
C ILE A 335 11.81 11.03 -12.40
N GLN A 336 11.03 9.95 -12.44
CA GLN A 336 10.99 8.96 -11.36
C GLN A 336 12.34 8.26 -11.19
N SER A 337 13.05 7.99 -12.29
CA SER A 337 14.40 7.42 -12.23
C SER A 337 15.37 8.38 -11.55
N LEU A 338 15.35 9.67 -11.89
CA LEU A 338 16.19 10.68 -11.25
C LEU A 338 15.90 10.82 -9.74
N LEU A 339 14.63 10.84 -9.35
CA LEU A 339 14.24 10.90 -7.93
C LEU A 339 14.67 9.65 -7.16
N ALA A 340 14.60 8.47 -7.80
CA ALA A 340 15.13 7.24 -7.21
C ALA A 340 16.66 7.29 -7.06
N THR A 341 17.37 7.80 -8.07
CA THR A 341 18.82 8.02 -8.02
C THR A 341 19.21 9.00 -6.90
N ALA A 342 18.47 10.09 -6.72
CA ALA A 342 18.68 11.03 -5.61
C ALA A 342 18.59 10.32 -4.26
N LYS A 343 17.54 9.53 -4.03
CA LYS A 343 17.37 8.73 -2.79
C LYS A 343 18.53 7.75 -2.59
N LEU A 344 18.95 7.05 -3.64
CA LEU A 344 20.06 6.09 -3.57
C LEU A 344 21.38 6.77 -3.21
N ASN A 345 21.58 8.01 -3.65
CA ASN A 345 22.75 8.81 -3.29
C ASN A 345 22.58 9.57 -1.95
N GLY A 346 21.48 9.33 -1.22
CA GLY A 346 21.19 9.99 0.06
C GLY A 346 20.86 11.48 -0.05
N LEU A 347 20.47 11.95 -1.25
CA LEU A 347 19.97 13.31 -1.46
C LEU A 347 18.46 13.34 -1.16
N GLU A 348 18.00 14.42 -0.52
CA GLU A 348 16.57 14.67 -0.37
C GLU A 348 15.99 15.05 -1.75
N PRO A 349 15.05 14.26 -2.32
CA PRO A 349 14.65 14.41 -3.71
C PRO A 349 14.02 15.75 -4.05
N TYR A 350 13.25 16.35 -3.13
CA TYR A 350 12.63 17.66 -3.36
C TYR A 350 13.68 18.77 -3.37
N ALA A 351 14.63 18.76 -2.44
CA ALA A 351 15.72 19.71 -2.34
C ALA A 351 16.61 19.65 -3.60
N TRP A 352 17.01 18.45 -4.03
CA TRP A 352 17.78 18.28 -5.27
C TRP A 352 17.00 18.78 -6.49
N LEU A 353 15.72 18.41 -6.60
CA LEU A 353 14.89 18.81 -7.75
C LEU A 353 14.70 20.33 -7.79
N LYS A 354 14.45 20.95 -6.62
CA LYS A 354 14.30 22.40 -6.50
C LYS A 354 15.57 23.13 -6.93
N ASP A 355 16.72 22.77 -6.35
CA ASP A 355 18.02 23.36 -6.67
C ASP A 355 18.36 23.20 -8.16
N THR A 356 18.12 22.00 -8.71
CA THR A 356 18.32 21.71 -10.14
C THR A 356 17.45 22.62 -11.01
N LEU A 357 16.15 22.75 -10.71
CA LEU A 357 15.22 23.57 -11.48
C LEU A 357 15.51 25.08 -11.36
N GLU A 358 16.04 25.54 -10.23
CA GLU A 358 16.48 26.93 -10.04
C GLU A 358 17.72 27.26 -10.88
N LYS A 359 18.65 26.31 -11.03
CA LYS A 359 19.88 26.45 -11.82
C LYS A 359 19.67 26.30 -13.32
N LEU A 360 18.81 25.37 -13.73
CA LEU A 360 18.62 24.92 -15.12
C LEU A 360 18.47 26.06 -16.15
N PRO A 361 17.73 27.16 -15.90
CA PRO A 361 17.56 28.23 -16.90
C PRO A 361 18.84 28.97 -17.26
N THR A 362 19.85 28.94 -16.38
CA THR A 362 21.11 29.68 -16.53
C THR A 362 22.34 28.78 -16.61
N TRP A 363 22.15 27.46 -16.46
CA TRP A 363 23.26 26.50 -16.43
C TRP A 363 23.80 26.23 -17.84
N PRO A 364 25.13 26.20 -18.04
CA PRO A 364 25.71 25.85 -19.32
C PRO A 364 25.31 24.43 -19.74
N ASN A 365 24.84 24.25 -20.97
CA ASN A 365 24.47 22.93 -21.49
C ASN A 365 25.65 21.95 -21.51
N SER A 366 26.89 22.45 -21.64
CA SER A 366 28.12 21.65 -21.55
C SER A 366 28.41 21.11 -20.15
N GLN A 367 27.74 21.62 -19.11
CA GLN A 367 27.91 21.25 -17.70
C GLN A 367 26.62 20.66 -17.10
N ILE A 368 25.66 20.25 -17.93
CA ILE A 368 24.35 19.78 -17.47
C ILE A 368 24.46 18.53 -16.58
N ASP A 369 25.50 17.73 -16.77
CA ASP A 369 25.77 16.54 -15.97
C ASP A 369 26.10 16.87 -14.51
N GLU A 370 26.57 18.08 -14.21
CA GLU A 370 26.81 18.56 -12.83
C GLU A 370 25.51 18.73 -12.03
N LEU A 371 24.36 18.78 -12.71
CA LEU A 371 23.04 18.84 -12.07
C LEU A 371 22.46 17.44 -11.79
N LEU A 372 23.13 16.36 -12.18
CA LEU A 372 22.66 15.01 -11.92
C LEU A 372 22.68 14.71 -10.40
N PRO A 373 21.79 13.82 -9.91
CA PRO A 373 21.64 13.54 -8.48
C PRO A 373 22.72 12.61 -7.93
N PHE A 374 23.99 12.95 -8.17
CA PHE A 374 25.17 12.28 -7.64
C PHE A 374 25.79 13.12 -6.52
N ARG A 375 26.52 12.47 -5.61
CA ARG A 375 27.36 13.21 -4.67
C ARG A 375 28.56 13.76 -5.45
N ASN A 376 28.86 15.04 -5.25
CA ASN A 376 30.07 15.68 -5.79
C ASN A 376 31.37 15.15 -5.16
N GLU A 377 31.26 14.25 -4.19
CA GLU A 377 32.37 13.51 -3.59
C GLU A 377 32.20 12.03 -3.94
N LEU A 378 33.00 11.56 -4.89
CA LEU A 378 33.33 10.14 -4.98
C LEU A 378 34.21 9.81 -3.74
N PRO A 379 33.93 8.73 -3.00
CA PRO A 379 34.91 8.20 -2.03
C PRO A 379 36.19 7.75 -2.72
#